data_AF-A0A367VJ02-F1
#
_entry.id   AF-A0A367VJ02-F1
#
_cell.length_a   1.000
_cell.length_b   1.000
_cell.length_c   1.000
_cell.angle_alpha   90.00
_cell.angle_beta   90.00
_cell.angle_gamma   90.00
#
_symmetry.space_group_name_H-M   'P 1'
#
loop_
_entity.id
_entity.type
_entity.pdbx_description
1 polymer ?
#
loop_
_entity_poly.entity_id
_entity_poly.type
_entity_poly.pdbx_seq_one_letter_code
_entity_poly.pdbx_strand_id
1 'polypeptide(L)'
;MASDDKNLANLDLDDLRGEIDEIDQALQSLIIRRTKVVQAVGAYKDRMIAAGGKVKVPYRPAREARIMRTLVERHEGAFPKTALIQIWREMIAAGTRLEAPYTVALCRNADGVDCWELARLNFGCLNEIIEFDTPREAFGALEEGRAAVGVFPKPELGEAMPWWTNLTEQSAVRVVSKLPFGGRPVGRGEQTEGFVLAAIELEDSGDDRTLFVVSLSKEISMDTVRKKIADAIDGSVILGFSDETASDRRFVLVDVPGFFCNRANAFQATLDAQGLRPESLRVVGAYAVPIAEDALS
;
A
#
# COMPACT_ATOMS: atom_id res chain seq x y z
N MET A 1 -29.86 18.63 -10.21
CA MET A 1 -29.89 17.44 -9.35
C MET A 1 -30.95 17.50 -8.24
N ALA A 2 -31.52 18.66 -7.89
CA ALA A 2 -32.58 18.76 -6.86
C ALA A 2 -34.03 18.49 -7.35
N SER A 3 -34.21 17.86 -8.52
CA SER A 3 -35.54 17.67 -9.15
C SER A 3 -36.18 16.32 -8.83
N ASP A 4 -35.38 15.27 -8.60
CA ASP A 4 -35.90 13.89 -8.53
C ASP A 4 -36.21 13.42 -7.10
N ASP A 5 -35.52 13.94 -6.08
CA ASP A 5 -35.73 13.55 -4.67
C ASP A 5 -37.15 13.86 -4.15
N LYS A 6 -37.83 14.86 -4.72
CA LYS A 6 -39.22 15.21 -4.34
C LYS A 6 -40.24 14.15 -4.74
N ASN A 7 -39.90 13.24 -5.66
CA ASN A 7 -40.83 12.23 -6.16
C ASN A 7 -40.76 10.93 -5.36
N LEU A 8 -39.59 10.55 -4.82
CA LEU A 8 -39.39 9.32 -4.06
C LEU A 8 -40.26 9.23 -2.80
N ALA A 9 -40.51 10.35 -2.12
CA ALA A 9 -41.28 10.38 -0.88
C ALA A 9 -42.78 10.05 -1.05
N ASN A 10 -43.28 10.03 -2.28
CA ASN A 10 -44.70 9.78 -2.59
C ASN A 10 -44.95 8.41 -3.25
N LEU A 11 -43.90 7.64 -3.53
CA LEU A 11 -43.99 6.31 -4.10
C LEU A 11 -44.39 5.29 -3.03
N ASP A 12 -45.09 4.23 -3.45
CA ASP A 12 -45.31 3.08 -2.58
C ASP A 12 -44.08 2.16 -2.55
N LEU A 13 -44.13 1.09 -1.75
CA LEU A 13 -42.99 0.18 -1.58
C LEU A 13 -42.60 -0.55 -2.87
N ASP A 14 -43.56 -0.89 -3.71
CA ASP A 14 -43.30 -1.67 -4.93
C ASP A 14 -42.69 -0.77 -6.00
N ASP A 15 -43.18 0.47 -6.11
CA ASP A 15 -42.58 1.49 -6.97
C ASP A 15 -41.14 1.82 -6.54
N LEU A 16 -40.89 2.01 -5.23
CA LEU A 16 -39.55 2.24 -4.69
C LEU A 16 -38.58 1.09 -4.97
N ARG A 17 -39.06 -0.16 -4.96
CA ARG A 17 -38.25 -1.33 -5.33
C ARG A 17 -37.97 -1.38 -6.83
N GLY A 18 -38.95 -1.00 -7.66
CA GLY A 18 -38.75 -0.85 -9.10
C GLY A 18 -37.62 0.13 -9.42
N GLU A 19 -37.59 1.29 -8.75
CA GLU A 19 -36.50 2.26 -8.89
C GLU A 19 -35.13 1.67 -8.50
N ILE A 20 -35.06 0.88 -7.42
CA ILE A 20 -33.81 0.18 -7.01
C ILE A 20 -33.38 -0.83 -8.10
N ASP A 21 -34.31 -1.64 -8.61
CA ASP A 21 -34.01 -2.64 -9.63
C ASP A 21 -33.50 -2.00 -10.94
N GLU A 22 -34.07 -0.85 -11.33
CA GLU A 22 -33.60 -0.09 -12.49
C GLU A 22 -32.17 0.48 -12.26
N ILE A 23 -31.91 1.02 -11.08
CA ILE A 23 -30.57 1.51 -10.69
C ILE A 23 -29.56 0.35 -10.69
N ASP A 24 -29.91 -0.79 -10.12
CA ASP A 24 -29.03 -1.96 -10.04
C ASP A 24 -28.67 -2.51 -11.42
N GLN A 25 -29.64 -2.54 -12.35
CA GLN A 25 -29.38 -2.90 -13.75
C GLN A 25 -28.43 -1.91 -14.43
N ALA A 26 -28.58 -0.61 -14.17
CA ALA A 26 -27.68 0.42 -14.68
C ALA A 26 -26.27 0.28 -14.09
N LEU A 27 -26.15 0.03 -12.79
CA LEU A 27 -24.88 -0.22 -12.10
C LEU A 27 -24.17 -1.45 -12.67
N GLN A 28 -24.88 -2.57 -12.83
CA GLN A 28 -24.33 -3.78 -13.43
C GLN A 28 -23.83 -3.51 -14.86
N SER A 29 -24.61 -2.80 -15.67
CA SER A 29 -24.24 -2.42 -17.03
C SER A 29 -22.97 -1.55 -17.07
N LEU A 30 -22.84 -0.61 -16.14
CA LEU A 30 -21.65 0.24 -15.99
C LEU A 30 -20.42 -0.57 -15.55
N ILE A 31 -20.57 -1.52 -14.62
CA ILE A 31 -19.50 -2.42 -14.21
C ILE A 31 -19.01 -3.24 -15.40
N ILE A 32 -19.91 -3.83 -16.19
CA ILE A 32 -19.54 -4.60 -17.38
C ILE A 32 -18.83 -3.72 -18.42
N ARG A 33 -19.31 -2.49 -18.64
CA ARG A 33 -18.64 -1.53 -19.53
C ARG A 33 -17.24 -1.18 -19.03
N ARG A 34 -17.08 -0.92 -17.72
CA ARG A 34 -15.76 -0.67 -17.10
C ARG A 34 -14.82 -1.85 -17.32
N THR A 35 -15.30 -3.07 -17.13
CA THR A 35 -14.52 -4.30 -17.35
C THR A 35 -14.00 -4.41 -18.78
N LYS A 36 -14.83 -4.10 -19.79
CA LYS A 36 -14.39 -4.07 -21.20
C LYS A 36 -13.25 -3.07 -21.44
N VAL A 37 -13.29 -1.91 -20.78
CA VAL A 37 -12.21 -0.90 -20.86
C VAL A 37 -10.93 -1.43 -20.20
N VAL A 38 -11.04 -2.06 -19.03
CA VAL A 38 -9.89 -2.68 -18.34
C VAL A 38 -9.21 -3.75 -19.21
N GLN A 39 -9.99 -4.61 -19.87
CA GLN A 39 -9.46 -5.60 -20.81
C GLN A 39 -8.72 -4.96 -21.99
N ALA A 40 -9.25 -3.85 -22.53
CA ALA A 40 -8.58 -3.11 -23.59
C ALA A 40 -7.26 -2.47 -23.11
N VAL A 41 -7.19 -2.00 -21.86
CA VAL A 41 -5.96 -1.51 -21.23
C VAL A 41 -4.94 -2.64 -21.08
N GLY A 42 -5.36 -3.83 -20.62
CA GLY A 42 -4.51 -5.02 -20.56
C GLY A 42 -3.91 -5.36 -21.93
N ALA A 43 -4.76 -5.49 -22.95
CA ALA A 43 -4.32 -5.78 -24.32
C ALA A 43 -3.36 -4.72 -24.89
N TYR A 44 -3.51 -3.45 -24.51
CA TYR A 44 -2.56 -2.40 -24.88
C TYR A 44 -1.20 -2.60 -24.21
N LYS A 45 -1.17 -2.93 -22.90
CA LYS A 45 0.07 -3.20 -22.16
C LYS A 45 0.80 -4.41 -22.75
N ASP A 46 0.10 -5.49 -23.08
CA ASP A 46 0.69 -6.69 -23.69
C ASP A 46 1.40 -6.39 -25.01
N ARG A 47 0.78 -5.55 -25.87
CA ARG A 47 1.41 -5.08 -27.11
C ARG A 47 2.66 -4.25 -26.85
N MET A 48 2.67 -3.42 -25.82
CA MET A 48 3.84 -2.65 -25.44
C MET A 48 4.97 -3.54 -24.93
N ILE A 49 4.65 -4.58 -24.14
CA ILE A 49 5.63 -5.57 -23.68
C ILE A 49 6.23 -6.33 -24.86
N ALA A 50 5.39 -6.78 -25.80
CA ALA A 50 5.84 -7.45 -27.03
C ALA A 50 6.76 -6.55 -27.89
N ALA A 51 6.59 -5.23 -27.82
CA ALA A 51 7.45 -4.23 -28.47
C ALA A 51 8.70 -3.87 -27.65
N GLY A 52 9.01 -4.58 -26.55
CA GLY A 52 10.18 -4.36 -25.70
C GLY A 52 9.95 -3.49 -24.46
N GLY A 53 8.69 -3.16 -24.15
CA GLY A 53 8.30 -2.42 -22.93
C GLY A 53 8.47 -3.23 -21.64
N LYS A 54 8.67 -2.54 -20.51
CA LYS A 54 8.98 -3.14 -19.19
C LYS A 54 7.79 -3.15 -18.21
N VAL A 55 6.56 -3.40 -18.66
CA VAL A 55 5.40 -3.48 -17.75
C VAL A 55 5.24 -4.93 -17.31
N LYS A 56 5.52 -5.28 -16.05
CA LYS A 56 5.47 -6.69 -15.59
C LYS A 56 4.35 -7.02 -14.62
N VAL A 57 3.83 -6.06 -13.85
CA VAL A 57 2.80 -6.31 -12.83
C VAL A 57 1.66 -5.29 -12.99
N PRO A 58 0.39 -5.73 -13.05
CA PRO A 58 -0.76 -4.84 -13.22
C PRO A 58 -1.10 -4.01 -11.96
N TYR A 59 -0.56 -4.37 -10.79
CA TYR A 59 -0.75 -3.64 -9.54
C TYR A 59 -0.05 -2.26 -9.55
N ARG A 60 -0.81 -1.19 -9.31
CA ARG A 60 -0.35 0.21 -9.45
C ARG A 60 -0.82 1.06 -8.26
N PRO A 61 -0.19 0.93 -7.07
CA PRO A 61 -0.69 1.49 -5.82
C PRO A 61 -0.85 3.02 -5.85
N ALA A 62 0.07 3.77 -6.46
CA ALA A 62 -0.04 5.23 -6.56
C ALA A 62 -1.27 5.69 -7.40
N ARG A 63 -1.63 4.91 -8.44
CA ARG A 63 -2.86 5.17 -9.22
C ARG A 63 -4.10 4.86 -8.39
N GLU A 64 -4.10 3.73 -7.68
CA GLU A 64 -5.21 3.34 -6.82
C GLU A 64 -5.45 4.35 -5.69
N ALA A 65 -4.38 4.84 -5.06
CA ALA A 65 -4.43 5.87 -4.04
C ALA A 65 -5.14 7.14 -4.54
N ARG A 66 -4.76 7.64 -5.72
CA ARG A 66 -5.42 8.79 -6.36
C ARG A 66 -6.90 8.54 -6.65
N ILE A 67 -7.25 7.34 -7.11
CA ILE A 67 -8.65 6.96 -7.32
C ILE A 67 -9.43 7.03 -6.00
N MET A 68 -8.90 6.44 -4.93
CA MET A 68 -9.57 6.43 -3.62
C MET A 68 -9.71 7.83 -3.02
N ARG A 69 -8.68 8.67 -3.10
CA ARG A 69 -8.74 10.08 -2.67
C ARG A 69 -9.82 10.84 -3.46
N THR A 70 -9.82 10.71 -4.78
CA THR A 70 -10.84 11.33 -5.64
C THR A 70 -12.26 10.86 -5.30
N LEU A 71 -12.44 9.59 -4.91
CA LEU A 71 -13.74 9.06 -4.50
C LEU A 71 -14.24 9.71 -3.22
N VAL A 72 -13.36 9.85 -2.22
CA VAL A 72 -13.69 10.49 -0.94
C VAL A 72 -13.94 11.98 -1.11
N GLU A 73 -13.11 12.67 -1.90
CA GLU A 73 -13.21 14.11 -2.16
C GLU A 73 -14.54 14.51 -2.82
N ARG A 74 -15.02 13.70 -3.78
CA ARG A 74 -16.29 13.97 -4.50
C ARG A 74 -17.52 13.35 -3.85
N HIS A 75 -17.37 12.71 -2.69
CA HIS A 75 -18.45 11.99 -2.05
C HIS A 75 -19.51 12.95 -1.50
N GLU A 76 -20.76 12.73 -1.87
CA GLU A 76 -21.93 13.44 -1.36
C GLU A 76 -23.00 12.43 -0.93
N GLY A 77 -23.78 12.78 0.09
CA GLY A 77 -24.86 11.94 0.61
C GLY A 77 -24.46 11.03 1.77
N ALA A 78 -25.38 10.12 2.13
CA ALA A 78 -25.33 9.35 3.37
C ALA A 78 -24.63 7.98 3.25
N PHE A 79 -24.15 7.60 2.07
CA PHE A 79 -23.49 6.31 1.90
C PHE A 79 -22.14 6.27 2.65
N PRO A 80 -21.80 5.21 3.41
CA PRO A 80 -20.54 5.18 4.15
C PRO A 80 -19.32 5.18 3.20
N LYS A 81 -18.42 6.17 3.36
CA LYS A 81 -17.20 6.28 2.53
C LYS A 81 -16.30 5.05 2.61
N THR A 82 -16.20 4.42 3.79
CA THR A 82 -15.47 3.16 3.96
C THR A 82 -16.05 2.06 3.08
N ALA A 83 -17.37 1.90 3.03
CA ALA A 83 -18.01 0.91 2.16
C ALA A 83 -17.77 1.24 0.67
N LEU A 84 -17.79 2.52 0.32
CA LEU A 84 -17.52 2.97 -1.06
C LEU A 84 -16.09 2.60 -1.50
N ILE A 85 -15.11 2.83 -0.63
CA ILE A 85 -13.71 2.43 -0.87
C ILE A 85 -13.63 0.92 -1.10
N GLN A 86 -14.31 0.10 -0.28
CA GLN A 86 -14.26 -1.36 -0.43
C GLN A 86 -14.89 -1.85 -1.73
N ILE A 87 -16.01 -1.25 -2.16
CA ILE A 87 -16.61 -1.53 -3.48
C ILE A 87 -15.60 -1.23 -4.60
N TRP A 88 -14.90 -0.10 -4.53
CA TRP A 88 -13.88 0.23 -5.53
C TRP A 88 -12.64 -0.65 -5.45
N ARG A 89 -12.22 -1.06 -4.25
CA ARG A 89 -11.12 -2.03 -4.06
C ARG A 89 -11.44 -3.35 -4.74
N GLU A 90 -12.65 -3.89 -4.55
CA GLU A 90 -13.05 -5.14 -5.19
C GLU A 90 -13.10 -5.00 -6.72
N MET A 91 -13.66 -3.89 -7.24
CA MET A 91 -13.68 -3.61 -8.67
C MET A 91 -12.28 -3.44 -9.29
N ILE A 92 -11.32 -2.91 -8.53
CA ILE A 92 -9.93 -2.81 -8.96
C ILE A 92 -9.27 -4.18 -8.92
N ALA A 93 -9.37 -4.91 -7.80
CA ALA A 93 -8.80 -6.24 -7.64
C ALA A 93 -9.27 -7.22 -8.72
N ALA A 94 -10.58 -7.26 -9.00
CA ALA A 94 -11.15 -8.07 -10.07
C ALA A 94 -10.63 -7.67 -11.45
N GLY A 95 -10.51 -6.36 -11.72
CA GLY A 95 -9.95 -5.83 -12.96
C GLY A 95 -8.48 -6.20 -13.15
N THR A 96 -7.67 -6.01 -12.11
CA THR A 96 -6.23 -6.35 -12.10
C THR A 96 -6.03 -7.85 -12.36
N ARG A 97 -6.88 -8.71 -11.79
CA ARG A 97 -6.86 -10.17 -12.04
C ARG A 97 -7.22 -10.53 -13.48
N LEU A 98 -8.14 -9.79 -14.11
CA LEU A 98 -8.48 -9.98 -15.53
C LEU A 98 -7.34 -9.57 -16.47
N GLU A 99 -6.51 -8.60 -16.07
CA GLU A 99 -5.30 -8.24 -16.82
C GLU A 99 -4.23 -9.33 -16.66
N ALA A 100 -3.90 -9.71 -15.42
CA ALA A 100 -3.05 -10.85 -15.14
C ALA A 100 -3.34 -11.38 -13.73
N PRO A 101 -3.69 -12.66 -13.56
CA PRO A 101 -3.79 -13.27 -12.24
C PRO A 101 -2.45 -13.20 -11.49
N TYR A 102 -2.49 -12.92 -10.20
CA TYR A 102 -1.30 -12.94 -9.37
C TYR A 102 -1.59 -13.46 -7.96
N THR A 103 -0.56 -14.01 -7.34
CA THR A 103 -0.59 -14.58 -6.00
C THR A 103 -0.10 -13.55 -4.97
N VAL A 104 -0.77 -13.51 -3.83
CA VAL A 104 -0.42 -12.68 -2.67
C VAL A 104 0.27 -13.55 -1.62
N ALA A 105 1.52 -13.25 -1.28
CA ALA A 105 2.18 -13.86 -0.13
C ALA A 105 1.74 -13.17 1.16
N LEU A 106 1.22 -13.91 2.14
CA LEU A 106 0.90 -13.38 3.46
C LEU A 106 1.99 -13.79 4.44
N CYS A 107 2.63 -12.80 5.07
CA CYS A 107 3.59 -13.02 6.13
C CYS A 107 2.91 -12.96 7.49
N ARG A 108 3.29 -13.86 8.40
CA ARG A 108 3.05 -13.72 9.83
C ARG A 108 4.32 -13.21 10.53
N ASN A 109 4.18 -12.40 11.58
CA ASN A 109 5.32 -12.06 12.43
C ASN A 109 5.61 -13.21 13.41
N ALA A 110 6.69 -13.08 14.20
CA ALA A 110 7.11 -14.11 15.16
C ALA A 110 6.05 -14.42 16.24
N ASP A 111 5.19 -13.46 16.55
CA ASP A 111 4.08 -13.60 17.52
C ASP A 111 2.81 -14.19 16.90
N GLY A 112 2.85 -14.58 15.62
CA GLY A 112 1.72 -15.16 14.89
C GLY A 112 0.69 -14.13 14.41
N VAL A 113 0.98 -12.82 14.52
CA VAL A 113 0.14 -11.75 13.98
C VAL A 113 0.24 -11.76 12.47
N ASP A 114 -0.91 -11.86 11.81
CA ASP A 114 -1.03 -11.79 10.35
C ASP A 114 -1.77 -10.52 9.91
N CYS A 115 -1.80 -10.31 8.60
CA CYS A 115 -2.52 -9.22 7.94
C CYS A 115 -3.61 -9.75 7.01
N TRP A 116 -4.26 -10.88 7.34
CA TRP A 116 -5.20 -11.56 6.45
C TRP A 116 -6.35 -10.64 6.00
N GLU A 117 -6.98 -9.95 6.95
CA GLU A 117 -8.08 -9.03 6.64
C GLU A 117 -7.62 -7.86 5.77
N LEU A 118 -6.42 -7.30 6.04
CA LEU A 118 -5.85 -6.24 5.21
C LEU A 118 -5.56 -6.73 3.79
N ALA A 119 -5.04 -7.95 3.64
CA ALA A 119 -4.77 -8.57 2.36
C ALA A 119 -6.08 -8.77 1.58
N ARG A 120 -7.15 -9.25 2.23
CA ARG A 120 -8.47 -9.43 1.61
C ARG A 120 -9.13 -8.12 1.20
N LEU A 121 -9.13 -7.10 2.06
CA LEU A 121 -9.71 -5.80 1.74
C LEU A 121 -8.93 -5.07 0.62
N ASN A 122 -7.62 -5.32 0.49
CA ASN A 122 -6.82 -4.67 -0.55
C ASN A 122 -6.84 -5.41 -1.89
N PHE A 123 -6.73 -6.74 -1.87
CA PHE A 123 -6.58 -7.59 -3.05
C PHE A 123 -7.84 -8.36 -3.43
N GLY A 124 -8.95 -8.12 -2.72
CA GLY A 124 -10.26 -8.67 -3.02
C GLY A 124 -10.41 -10.17 -2.77
N CYS A 125 -11.57 -10.70 -3.12
CA CYS A 125 -11.93 -12.09 -2.80
C CYS A 125 -11.39 -13.12 -3.82
N LEU A 126 -11.03 -12.70 -5.03
CA LEU A 126 -10.68 -13.60 -6.14
C LEU A 126 -9.18 -13.93 -6.27
N ASN A 127 -8.30 -13.19 -5.60
CA ASN A 127 -6.86 -13.45 -5.64
C ASN A 127 -6.48 -14.52 -4.61
N GLU A 128 -5.55 -15.40 -5.00
CA GLU A 128 -5.02 -16.43 -4.13
C GLU A 128 -4.08 -15.81 -3.09
N ILE A 129 -4.26 -16.20 -1.83
CA ILE A 129 -3.39 -15.80 -0.71
C ILE A 129 -2.69 -17.06 -0.23
N ILE A 130 -1.35 -17.06 -0.27
CA ILE A 130 -0.51 -18.14 0.26
C ILE A 130 0.13 -17.64 1.55
N GLU A 131 -0.06 -18.39 2.63
CA GLU A 131 0.49 -18.06 3.94
C GLU A 131 1.90 -18.62 4.10
N PHE A 132 2.79 -17.82 4.69
CA PHE A 132 4.15 -18.18 5.02
C PHE A 132 4.38 -17.93 6.51
N ASP A 133 5.05 -18.88 7.16
CA ASP A 133 5.27 -18.84 8.61
C ASP A 133 6.41 -17.89 9.01
N THR A 134 7.28 -17.52 8.07
CA THR A 134 8.39 -16.60 8.33
C THR A 134 8.48 -15.46 7.31
N PRO A 135 8.93 -14.26 7.72
CA PRO A 135 9.27 -13.18 6.81
C PRO A 135 10.23 -13.56 5.70
N ARG A 136 11.20 -14.44 5.98
CA ARG A 136 12.21 -14.86 5.02
C ARG A 136 11.61 -15.69 3.89
N GLU A 137 10.70 -16.61 4.20
CA GLU A 137 10.02 -17.43 3.20
C GLU A 137 9.08 -16.60 2.33
N ALA A 138 8.30 -15.70 2.96
CA ALA A 138 7.43 -14.78 2.23
C ALA A 138 8.23 -13.87 1.29
N PHE A 139 9.35 -13.31 1.77
CA PHE A 139 10.23 -12.47 0.96
C PHE A 139 10.89 -13.24 -0.18
N GLY A 140 11.38 -14.45 0.08
CA GLY A 140 11.93 -15.35 -0.94
C GLY A 140 10.91 -15.67 -2.03
N ALA A 141 9.62 -15.82 -1.69
CA ALA A 141 8.55 -16.02 -2.67
C ALA A 141 8.41 -14.84 -3.65
N LEU A 142 8.69 -13.61 -3.20
CA LEU A 142 8.66 -12.43 -4.06
C LEU A 142 9.89 -12.35 -4.97
N GLU A 143 11.07 -12.58 -4.41
CA GLU A 143 12.34 -12.55 -5.17
C GLU A 143 12.38 -13.64 -6.25
N GLU A 144 11.84 -14.83 -5.95
CA GLU A 144 11.74 -15.95 -6.89
C GLU A 144 10.56 -15.84 -7.87
N GLY A 145 9.67 -14.84 -7.69
CA GLY A 145 8.49 -14.65 -8.52
C GLY A 145 7.37 -15.69 -8.30
N ARG A 146 7.41 -16.45 -7.20
CA ARG A 146 6.31 -17.35 -6.79
C ARG A 146 5.08 -16.58 -6.31
N ALA A 147 5.26 -15.37 -5.80
CA ALA A 147 4.20 -14.41 -5.51
C ALA A 147 4.55 -13.05 -6.14
N ALA A 148 3.54 -12.33 -6.65
CA ALA A 148 3.79 -11.03 -7.28
C ALA A 148 3.80 -9.88 -6.27
N VAL A 149 3.05 -10.04 -5.17
CA VAL A 149 2.96 -9.08 -4.08
C VAL A 149 2.96 -9.84 -2.76
N GLY A 150 3.44 -9.20 -1.69
CA GLY A 150 3.40 -9.76 -0.35
C GLY A 150 2.88 -8.75 0.67
N VAL A 151 2.15 -9.21 1.66
CA VAL A 151 1.62 -8.39 2.77
C VAL A 151 2.35 -8.76 4.04
N PHE A 152 3.03 -7.77 4.62
CA PHE A 152 3.86 -7.90 5.80
C PHE A 152 3.29 -7.05 6.94
N PRO A 153 3.25 -7.55 8.18
CA PRO A 153 2.88 -6.75 9.34
C PRO A 153 3.76 -5.52 9.48
N LYS A 154 3.20 -4.45 10.05
CA LYS A 154 3.98 -3.26 10.40
C LYS A 154 5.16 -3.66 11.31
N PRO A 155 6.38 -3.15 11.06
CA PRO A 155 7.51 -3.42 11.93
C PRO A 155 7.28 -2.93 13.35
N GLU A 156 7.79 -3.68 14.32
CA GLU A 156 7.80 -3.28 15.71
C GLU A 156 9.21 -2.90 16.17
N LEU A 157 9.30 -1.97 17.12
CA LEU A 157 10.59 -1.55 17.66
C LEU A 157 11.22 -2.69 18.46
N GLY A 158 12.42 -3.11 18.06
CA GLY A 158 13.13 -4.20 18.73
C GLY A 158 12.67 -5.60 18.32
N GLU A 159 11.89 -5.73 17.24
CA GLU A 159 11.54 -7.03 16.65
C GLU A 159 12.80 -7.86 16.36
N ALA A 160 12.77 -9.15 16.72
CA ALA A 160 13.93 -10.03 16.60
C ALA A 160 14.30 -10.38 15.15
N MET A 161 13.29 -10.51 14.27
CA MET A 161 13.47 -10.89 12.87
C MET A 161 12.73 -9.93 11.92
N PRO A 162 13.14 -8.65 11.88
CA PRO A 162 12.43 -7.64 11.11
C PRO A 162 12.52 -7.91 9.61
N TRP A 163 11.38 -8.06 8.94
CA TRP A 163 11.30 -8.37 7.52
C TRP A 163 12.00 -7.34 6.62
N TRP A 164 12.06 -6.08 7.05
CA TRP A 164 12.64 -4.97 6.28
C TRP A 164 14.15 -5.06 6.15
N THR A 165 14.82 -5.89 6.95
CA THR A 165 16.26 -6.18 6.80
C THR A 165 16.57 -6.98 5.54
N ASN A 166 15.60 -7.72 5.00
CA ASN A 166 15.74 -8.45 3.73
C ASN A 166 15.76 -7.52 2.51
N LEU A 167 15.32 -6.26 2.64
CA LEU A 167 15.36 -5.25 1.57
C LEU A 167 16.78 -4.71 1.40
N THR A 168 17.60 -5.46 0.68
CA THR A 168 18.98 -5.10 0.32
C THR A 168 19.01 -4.20 -0.93
N GLU A 169 20.18 -3.63 -1.22
CA GLU A 169 20.36 -2.79 -2.43
C GLU A 169 20.16 -3.59 -3.73
N GLN A 170 20.50 -4.88 -3.74
CA GLN A 170 20.36 -5.75 -4.91
C GLN A 170 18.93 -6.25 -5.13
N SER A 171 18.08 -6.23 -4.09
CA SER A 171 16.69 -6.69 -4.21
C SER A 171 15.95 -5.84 -5.24
N ALA A 172 15.04 -6.45 -6.01
CA ALA A 172 14.08 -5.72 -6.84
C ALA A 172 12.79 -5.41 -6.07
N VAL A 173 12.52 -6.14 -4.99
CA VAL A 173 11.36 -5.98 -4.12
C VAL A 173 11.49 -4.70 -3.31
N ARG A 174 10.42 -3.93 -3.25
CA ARG A 174 10.32 -2.68 -2.48
C ARG A 174 9.00 -2.64 -1.73
N VAL A 175 8.93 -1.82 -0.69
CA VAL A 175 7.63 -1.40 -0.12
C VAL A 175 6.94 -0.50 -1.13
N VAL A 176 5.70 -0.82 -1.47
CA VAL A 176 4.94 -0.15 -2.54
C VAL A 176 3.58 0.40 -2.07
N SER A 177 3.11 -0.03 -0.89
CA SER A 177 1.86 0.45 -0.30
C SER A 177 1.86 0.23 1.22
N LYS A 178 1.03 0.98 1.93
CA LYS A 178 0.69 0.80 3.34
C LYS A 178 -0.79 0.45 3.47
N LEU A 179 -1.09 -0.50 4.36
CA LEU A 179 -2.43 -0.98 4.65
C LEU A 179 -2.82 -0.73 6.12
N PRO A 180 -4.11 -0.45 6.40
CA PRO A 180 -5.14 -0.15 5.41
C PRO A 180 -4.90 1.22 4.74
N PHE A 181 -5.29 1.38 3.47
CA PHE A 181 -5.20 2.67 2.78
C PHE A 181 -6.39 3.59 3.10
N GLY A 182 -7.55 3.02 3.42
CA GLY A 182 -8.75 3.77 3.76
C GLY A 182 -9.81 2.81 4.32
N GLY A 183 -10.34 3.18 5.48
CA GLY A 183 -11.22 2.34 6.28
C GLY A 183 -10.45 1.23 6.99
N ARG A 184 -10.86 0.91 8.20
CA ARG A 184 -10.30 -0.23 8.95
C ARG A 184 -11.18 -1.47 8.78
N PRO A 185 -10.60 -2.68 8.90
CA PRO A 185 -11.39 -3.86 9.20
C PRO A 185 -12.27 -3.60 10.42
N VAL A 186 -13.43 -4.26 10.49
CA VAL A 186 -14.27 -4.31 11.68
C VAL A 186 -14.21 -5.73 12.23
N GLY A 187 -13.97 -5.89 13.54
CA GLY A 187 -13.78 -7.17 14.21
C GLY A 187 -12.34 -7.67 14.18
N ARG A 188 -12.02 -8.61 13.28
CA ARG A 188 -10.65 -9.18 13.22
C ARG A 188 -9.71 -8.16 12.59
N GLY A 189 -8.58 -7.88 13.24
CA GLY A 189 -7.54 -7.03 12.66
C GLY A 189 -7.84 -5.53 12.64
N GLU A 190 -8.73 -5.00 13.50
CA GLU A 190 -9.02 -3.56 13.55
C GLU A 190 -7.77 -2.69 13.78
N GLN A 191 -6.82 -3.21 14.57
CA GLN A 191 -5.58 -2.53 14.92
C GLN A 191 -4.39 -2.96 14.05
N THR A 192 -4.58 -3.84 13.07
CA THR A 192 -3.47 -4.28 12.23
C THR A 192 -3.14 -3.20 11.21
N GLU A 193 -1.85 -2.96 11.07
CA GLU A 193 -1.27 -2.19 9.98
C GLU A 193 -0.25 -3.09 9.28
N GLY A 194 -0.04 -2.86 7.99
CA GLY A 194 0.90 -3.64 7.21
C GLY A 194 1.46 -2.88 6.02
N PHE A 195 2.45 -3.47 5.40
CA PHE A 195 3.06 -2.98 4.17
C PHE A 195 2.90 -4.01 3.06
N VAL A 196 2.71 -3.52 1.84
CA VAL A 196 2.75 -4.34 0.64
C VAL A 196 4.14 -4.24 0.04
N LEU A 197 4.75 -5.38 -0.25
CA LEU A 197 6.02 -5.51 -0.93
C LEU A 197 5.82 -6.09 -2.34
N ALA A 198 6.49 -5.54 -3.34
CA ALA A 198 6.48 -6.05 -4.71
C ALA A 198 7.70 -5.58 -5.51
N ALA A 199 8.04 -6.29 -6.58
CA ALA A 199 9.07 -5.90 -7.53
C ALA A 199 8.49 -5.04 -8.67
N ILE A 200 8.05 -3.84 -8.34
CA ILE A 200 7.45 -2.88 -9.29
C ILE A 200 8.11 -1.50 -9.20
N GLU A 201 7.96 -0.71 -10.25
CA GLU A 201 8.40 0.69 -10.25
C GLU A 201 7.53 1.52 -9.30
N LEU A 202 8.17 2.38 -8.51
CA LEU A 202 7.51 3.28 -7.57
C LEU A 202 7.10 4.56 -8.28
N GLU A 203 5.90 5.04 -7.99
CA GLU A 203 5.31 6.21 -8.60
C GLU A 203 4.86 7.21 -7.53
N ASP A 204 4.96 8.49 -7.86
CA ASP A 204 4.44 9.59 -7.06
C ASP A 204 2.89 9.59 -7.12
N SER A 205 2.26 9.56 -5.95
CA SER A 205 0.80 9.62 -5.80
C SER A 205 0.28 11.03 -5.51
N GLY A 206 1.18 12.00 -5.28
CA GLY A 206 0.92 13.39 -4.91
C GLY A 206 0.98 13.65 -3.40
N ASP A 207 0.90 12.60 -2.57
CA ASP A 207 1.04 12.67 -1.12
C ASP A 207 1.55 11.31 -0.63
N ASP A 208 2.85 11.23 -0.39
CA ASP A 208 3.60 10.00 -0.22
C ASP A 208 4.53 10.08 0.98
N ARG A 209 4.98 8.90 1.41
CA ARG A 209 6.09 8.76 2.35
C ARG A 209 7.11 7.80 1.76
N THR A 210 8.38 8.10 1.96
CA THR A 210 9.51 7.27 1.51
C THR A 210 10.15 6.58 2.71
N LEU A 211 10.38 5.28 2.57
CA LEU A 211 11.06 4.48 3.56
C LEU A 211 12.55 4.38 3.23
N PHE A 212 13.38 4.65 4.23
CA PHE A 212 14.82 4.52 4.16
C PHE A 212 15.32 3.52 5.19
N VAL A 213 16.35 2.76 4.85
CA VAL A 213 17.19 2.11 5.85
C VAL A 213 18.50 2.88 5.94
N VAL A 214 18.78 3.38 7.14
CA VAL A 214 19.97 4.15 7.47
C VAL A 214 20.90 3.29 8.31
N SER A 215 22.17 3.19 7.93
CA SER A 215 23.21 2.49 8.68
C SER A 215 24.03 3.47 9.51
N LEU A 216 24.16 3.19 10.80
CA LEU A 216 24.79 4.04 11.81
C LEU A 216 25.69 3.20 12.72
N SER A 217 26.67 3.81 13.37
CA SER A 217 27.39 3.18 14.49
C SER A 217 26.47 3.00 15.70
N LYS A 218 26.64 1.90 16.44
CA LYS A 218 25.90 1.62 17.68
C LYS A 218 26.27 2.55 18.82
N GLU A 219 27.41 3.26 18.73
CA GLU A 219 27.83 4.27 19.71
C GLU A 219 26.85 5.46 19.77
N ILE A 220 26.10 5.72 18.69
CA ILE A 220 25.11 6.79 18.65
C ILE A 220 23.84 6.33 19.37
N SER A 221 23.43 7.04 20.42
CA SER A 221 22.21 6.74 21.16
C SER A 221 20.95 6.92 20.30
N MET A 222 19.95 6.06 20.48
CA MET A 222 18.70 6.14 19.71
C MET A 222 17.94 7.45 19.91
N ASP A 223 18.09 8.12 21.06
CA ASP A 223 17.48 9.44 21.28
C ASP A 223 18.14 10.52 20.44
N THR A 224 19.47 10.44 20.26
CA THR A 224 20.19 11.32 19.34
C THR A 224 19.77 11.05 17.90
N VAL A 225 19.64 9.77 17.52
CA VAL A 225 19.17 9.38 16.19
C VAL A 225 17.77 9.91 15.91
N ARG A 226 16.81 9.68 16.83
CA ARG A 226 15.43 10.20 16.73
C ARG A 226 15.41 11.71 16.55
N LYS A 227 16.13 12.43 17.41
CA LYS A 227 16.20 13.89 17.37
C LYS A 227 16.75 14.38 16.02
N LYS A 228 17.91 13.88 15.60
CA LYS A 228 18.55 14.30 14.34
C LYS A 228 17.71 13.97 13.10
N ILE A 229 16.99 12.85 13.10
CA ILE A 229 16.06 12.49 12.01
C ILE A 229 14.87 13.45 11.96
N ALA A 230 14.26 13.75 13.12
CA ALA A 230 13.15 14.69 13.20
C ALA A 230 13.57 16.12 12.81
N ASP A 231 14.77 16.55 13.23
CA ASP A 231 15.34 17.85 12.88
C ASP A 231 15.76 17.95 11.39
N ALA A 232 15.99 16.81 10.72
CA ALA A 232 16.36 16.78 9.31
C ALA A 232 15.15 17.01 8.39
N ILE A 233 14.06 16.28 8.63
CA ILE A 233 12.78 16.44 7.93
C ILE A 233 11.65 16.28 8.95
N ASP A 234 10.88 17.34 9.15
CA ASP A 234 9.72 17.34 10.05
C ASP A 234 8.71 16.24 9.65
N GLY A 235 8.10 15.59 10.64
CA GLY A 235 7.21 14.45 10.44
C GLY A 235 7.88 13.11 10.09
N SER A 236 9.21 13.03 10.15
CA SER A 236 9.95 11.77 10.02
C SER A 236 9.82 10.90 11.27
N VAL A 237 9.65 9.59 11.08
CA VAL A 237 9.40 8.63 12.18
C VAL A 237 10.34 7.43 12.05
N ILE A 238 10.83 6.90 13.18
CA ILE A 238 11.55 5.63 13.20
C ILE A 238 10.53 4.49 13.40
N LEU A 239 10.48 3.56 12.44
CA LEU A 239 9.59 2.40 12.51
C LEU A 239 10.25 1.15 13.10
N GLY A 240 11.59 1.07 13.04
CA GLY A 240 12.33 -0.12 13.47
C GLY A 240 13.82 0.15 13.59
N PHE A 241 14.51 -0.67 14.37
CA PHE A 241 15.97 -0.76 14.35
C PHE A 241 16.40 -2.22 14.48
N SER A 242 17.59 -2.54 13.98
CA SER A 242 18.20 -3.87 14.07
C SER A 242 19.71 -3.73 14.18
N ASP A 243 20.29 -4.41 15.16
CA ASP A 243 21.74 -4.38 15.41
C ASP A 243 22.41 -5.56 14.70
N GLU A 244 23.45 -5.29 13.91
CA GLU A 244 24.22 -6.33 13.23
C GLU A 244 25.16 -7.02 14.23
N THR A 245 25.04 -8.33 14.43
CA THR A 245 25.77 -9.03 15.50
C THR A 245 27.30 -9.01 15.31
N ALA A 246 27.77 -8.98 14.06
CA ALA A 246 29.18 -9.13 13.69
C ALA A 246 29.95 -7.80 13.56
N SER A 247 29.29 -6.66 13.72
CA SER A 247 29.89 -5.33 13.52
C SER A 247 29.36 -4.30 14.53
N ASP A 248 29.92 -3.09 14.52
CA ASP A 248 29.39 -1.96 15.28
C ASP A 248 28.22 -1.25 14.56
N ARG A 249 27.53 -1.92 13.65
CA ARG A 249 26.47 -1.29 12.84
C ARG A 249 25.07 -1.54 13.38
N ARG A 250 24.27 -0.49 13.35
CA ARG A 250 22.83 -0.49 13.55
C ARG A 250 22.15 -0.05 12.26
N PHE A 251 21.11 -0.77 11.86
CA PHE A 251 20.19 -0.35 10.82
C PHE A 251 18.95 0.26 11.44
N VAL A 252 18.50 1.39 10.90
CA VAL A 252 17.29 2.10 11.35
C VAL A 252 16.36 2.25 10.16
N LEU A 253 15.13 1.77 10.30
CA LEU A 253 14.06 1.98 9.33
C LEU A 253 13.40 3.32 9.63
N VAL A 254 13.51 4.25 8.68
CA VAL A 254 13.03 5.63 8.80
C VAL A 254 11.94 5.87 7.77
N ASP A 255 10.85 6.47 8.22
CA ASP A 255 9.68 6.83 7.43
C ASP A 255 9.61 8.35 7.28
N VAL A 256 9.81 8.85 6.07
CA VAL A 256 10.02 10.26 5.76
C VAL A 256 8.88 10.80 4.90
N PRO A 257 8.24 11.94 5.25
CA PRO A 257 7.22 12.57 4.42
C PRO A 257 7.77 13.03 3.06
N GLY A 258 7.10 12.67 1.97
CA GLY A 258 7.45 13.02 0.59
C GLY A 258 7.95 11.84 -0.24
N PHE A 259 7.96 12.02 -1.57
CA PHE A 259 8.47 11.05 -2.54
C PHE A 259 9.94 11.34 -2.91
N PHE A 260 10.85 10.49 -2.45
CA PHE A 260 12.32 10.64 -2.61
C PHE A 260 12.98 9.50 -3.41
N CYS A 261 12.23 8.60 -4.03
CA CYS A 261 12.81 7.45 -4.76
C CYS A 261 13.78 7.86 -5.88
N ASN A 262 13.60 9.05 -6.47
CA ASN A 262 14.51 9.65 -7.46
C ASN A 262 15.39 10.78 -6.89
N ARG A 263 15.37 11.00 -5.57
CA ARG A 263 16.03 12.12 -4.87
C ARG A 263 16.65 11.69 -3.54
N ALA A 264 17.13 10.45 -3.42
CA ALA A 264 17.69 9.91 -2.18
C ALA A 264 18.81 10.78 -1.58
N ASN A 265 19.65 11.38 -2.44
CA ASN A 265 20.73 12.29 -2.04
C ASN A 265 20.24 13.52 -1.27
N ALA A 266 19.00 13.96 -1.49
CA ALA A 266 18.42 15.09 -0.77
C ALA A 266 18.26 14.76 0.73
N PHE A 267 17.77 13.57 1.06
CA PHE A 267 17.62 13.16 2.46
C PHE A 267 18.99 12.94 3.13
N GLN A 268 19.93 12.29 2.44
CA GLN A 268 21.32 12.17 2.91
C GLN A 268 21.91 13.54 3.30
N ALA A 269 21.79 14.54 2.41
CA ALA A 269 22.32 15.88 2.66
C ALA A 269 21.72 16.54 3.91
N THR A 270 20.42 16.32 4.18
CA THR A 270 19.78 16.84 5.41
C THR A 270 20.31 16.17 6.66
N LEU A 271 20.53 14.84 6.64
CA LEU A 271 21.12 14.12 7.78
C LEU A 271 22.57 14.53 8.04
N ASP A 272 23.34 14.80 6.98
CA ASP A 272 24.71 15.28 7.08
C ASP A 272 24.77 16.69 7.70
N ALA A 273 23.83 17.56 7.33
CA ALA A 273 23.69 18.90 7.92
C ALA A 273 23.34 18.85 9.41
N GLN A 274 22.55 17.86 9.84
CA GLN A 274 22.28 17.58 11.26
C GLN A 274 23.44 16.83 11.96
N GLY A 275 24.52 16.55 11.23
CA GLY A 275 25.71 15.87 11.74
C GLY A 275 25.46 14.41 12.17
N LEU A 276 24.46 13.74 11.59
CA LEU A 276 24.25 12.30 11.83
C LEU A 276 25.24 11.46 11.00
N ARG A 277 25.51 11.88 9.75
CA ARG A 277 26.50 11.30 8.82
C ARG A 277 26.46 9.76 8.76
N PRO A 278 25.37 9.18 8.21
CA PRO A 278 25.23 7.74 8.16
C PRO A 278 26.27 7.07 7.25
N GLU A 279 26.67 5.85 7.61
CA GLU A 279 27.62 5.05 6.82
C GLU A 279 27.03 4.65 5.47
N SER A 280 25.73 4.38 5.44
CA SER A 280 24.96 4.15 4.22
C SER A 280 23.50 4.52 4.43
N LEU A 281 22.83 4.87 3.33
CA LEU A 281 21.42 5.22 3.29
C LEU A 281 20.83 4.68 1.99
N ARG A 282 19.75 3.90 2.10
CA ARG A 282 19.08 3.32 0.94
C ARG A 282 17.58 3.48 1.02
N VAL A 283 16.97 3.74 -0.13
CA VAL A 283 15.50 3.74 -0.29
C VAL A 283 15.04 2.29 -0.37
N VAL A 284 14.17 1.88 0.54
CA VAL A 284 13.59 0.53 0.57
C VAL A 284 12.15 0.49 0.08
N GLY A 285 11.54 1.65 -0.13
CA GLY A 285 10.24 1.77 -0.79
C GLY A 285 9.59 3.13 -0.58
N ALA A 286 8.39 3.27 -1.11
CA ALA A 286 7.52 4.43 -0.87
C ALA A 286 6.06 3.99 -0.89
N TYR A 287 5.21 4.75 -0.23
CA TYR A 287 3.78 4.47 -0.18
C TYR A 287 2.98 5.77 -0.12
N ALA A 288 1.79 5.74 -0.71
CA ALA A 288 0.84 6.84 -0.62
C ALA A 288 0.29 6.93 0.82
N VAL A 289 0.22 8.14 1.38
CA VAL A 289 -0.36 8.37 2.71
C VAL A 289 -1.82 7.87 2.74
N PRO A 290 -2.18 6.95 3.67
CA PRO A 290 -3.55 6.49 3.84
C PRO A 290 -4.53 7.63 4.15
N ILE A 291 -5.77 7.48 3.70
CA ILE A 291 -6.85 8.42 4.00
C ILE A 291 -7.15 8.38 5.51
N ALA A 292 -7.12 9.55 6.14
CA ALA A 292 -7.36 9.69 7.57
C ALA A 292 -8.82 9.34 7.96
N GLU A 293 -9.02 8.86 9.19
CA GLU A 293 -10.32 8.37 9.67
C GLU A 293 -11.39 9.48 9.73
N ASP A 294 -10.98 10.71 10.03
CA ASP A 294 -11.84 11.89 10.03
C ASP A 294 -12.40 12.20 8.63
N ALA A 295 -11.61 11.99 7.58
CA ALA A 295 -12.05 12.13 6.20
C ALA A 295 -13.06 11.05 5.77
N LEU A 296 -13.09 9.91 6.47
CA LEU A 296 -14.00 8.78 6.21
C LEU A 296 -15.28 8.81 7.04
N SER A 297 -15.32 9.69 8.04
CA SER A 297 -16.48 9.97 8.88
C SER A 297 -17.58 10.72 8.12
#